data_AF-A0A0C1DCP0-F1
#
_entry.id   AF-A0A0C1DCP0-F1
#
_cell.length_a   1.000
_cell.length_b   1.000
_cell.length_c   1.000
_cell.angle_alpha   90.00
_cell.angle_beta   90.00
_cell.angle_gamma   90.00
#
_symmetry.space_group_name_H-M   'P 1'
#
loop_
_entity.id
_entity.type
_entity.pdbx_description
1 polymer ?
#
loop_
_entity_poly.entity_id
_entity_poly.type
_entity_poly.pdbx_seq_one_letter_code
_entity_poly.pdbx_strand_id
1 'polypeptide(L)'
;MNFFKKLFSAKSEKNQNETDQETPFKEIVSTEYFDERYDEDFIKPEMLEGCLKMIEGFAVANKLDRKVESPINHPLNLDQVVEDGFGFELYCKALNLGNTDAAMMLAYAFSDFLIKLYGFKLFHDKKPEYPLRGMTLKYDREGVLLSLYPFEYAVKVLNYEARFEDLVIRLESNLKSLPGVDDVLKQFLNPNKG
;
A
#
# COMPACT_ATOMS: atom_id res chain seq x y z
N MET A 1 -18.02 12.09 -11.56
CA MET A 1 -16.92 11.25 -12.10
C MET A 1 -15.75 11.31 -11.12
N ASN A 2 -15.29 10.17 -10.60
CA ASN A 2 -14.24 10.10 -9.58
C ASN A 2 -12.90 10.63 -10.11
N PHE A 3 -12.25 11.53 -9.36
CA PHE A 3 -10.89 12.05 -9.63
C PHE A 3 -9.90 10.93 -9.98
N PHE A 4 -10.00 9.80 -9.29
CA PHE A 4 -9.14 8.63 -9.51
C PHE A 4 -9.40 7.90 -10.82
N LYS A 5 -10.66 7.79 -11.27
CA LYS A 5 -10.94 7.23 -12.60
C LYS A 5 -10.22 8.01 -13.69
N LYS A 6 -10.11 9.34 -13.56
CA LYS A 6 -9.33 10.17 -14.50
C LYS A 6 -7.81 9.88 -14.45
N LEU A 7 -7.26 9.56 -13.28
CA LEU A 7 -5.84 9.21 -13.12
C LEU A 7 -5.50 7.84 -13.73
N PHE A 8 -6.40 6.86 -13.65
CA PHE A 8 -6.16 5.51 -14.20
C PHE A 8 -6.64 5.34 -15.65
N SER A 9 -7.58 6.15 -16.14
CA SER A 9 -8.06 6.08 -17.54
C SER A 9 -7.08 6.69 -18.55
N ALA A 10 -6.02 7.39 -18.13
CA ALA A 10 -5.10 8.06 -19.05
C ALA A 10 -4.06 7.12 -19.72
N LYS A 11 -4.18 5.80 -19.58
CA LYS A 11 -3.16 4.83 -20.06
C LYS A 11 -3.69 3.54 -20.70
N SER A 12 -4.91 3.54 -21.24
CA SER A 12 -5.39 2.41 -22.05
C SER A 12 -5.06 2.61 -23.54
N GLU A 13 -3.77 2.58 -23.90
CA GLU A 13 -3.31 2.31 -25.28
C GLU A 13 -1.77 2.20 -25.30
N LYS A 14 -1.26 0.99 -25.08
CA LYS A 14 -0.04 0.44 -25.72
C LYS A 14 0.10 -1.05 -25.37
N ASN A 15 -0.24 -1.87 -26.37
CA ASN A 15 0.17 -3.25 -26.65
C ASN A 15 0.92 -4.02 -25.54
N GLN A 16 0.25 -5.01 -24.95
CA GLN A 16 0.90 -6.12 -24.25
C GLN A 16 0.87 -7.36 -25.15
N ASN A 17 2.00 -7.61 -25.80
CA ASN A 17 2.36 -8.89 -26.39
C ASN A 17 3.85 -9.10 -26.12
N GLU A 18 4.23 -9.21 -24.85
CA GLU A 18 5.55 -9.76 -24.47
C GLU A 18 5.34 -10.70 -23.28
N THR A 19 5.69 -11.96 -23.53
CA THR A 19 5.75 -13.04 -22.55
C THR A 19 7.10 -12.92 -21.85
N ASP A 20 7.26 -11.88 -21.03
CA ASP A 20 8.46 -11.74 -20.21
C ASP A 20 8.31 -12.59 -18.95
N GLN A 21 9.25 -13.51 -18.75
CA GLN A 21 9.45 -14.14 -17.45
C GLN A 21 9.77 -13.01 -16.45
N GLU A 22 8.78 -12.60 -15.66
CA GLU A 22 8.96 -11.60 -14.62
C GLU A 22 10.02 -12.10 -13.64
N THR A 23 11.22 -11.52 -13.73
CA THR A 23 12.20 -11.66 -12.64
C THR A 23 11.59 -11.02 -11.38
N PRO A 24 11.67 -11.66 -10.21
CA PRO A 24 11.03 -11.17 -8.99
C PRO A 24 11.65 -9.86 -8.46
N PHE A 25 12.71 -9.35 -9.10
CA PHE A 25 13.43 -8.15 -8.70
C PHE A 25 13.35 -7.07 -9.76
N LYS A 26 13.04 -5.86 -9.29
CA LYS A 26 12.90 -4.70 -10.17
C LYS A 26 14.23 -4.02 -10.48
N GLU A 27 15.09 -3.85 -9.47
CA GLU A 27 16.33 -3.06 -9.60
C GLU A 27 17.34 -3.39 -8.49
N ILE A 28 18.63 -3.18 -8.79
CA ILE A 28 19.72 -3.09 -7.81
C ILE A 28 20.17 -1.63 -7.80
N VAL A 29 20.19 -1.02 -6.61
CA VAL A 29 20.57 0.39 -6.43
C VAL A 29 21.66 0.52 -5.37
N SER A 30 22.47 1.57 -5.47
CA SER A 30 23.45 1.87 -4.42
C SER A 30 22.77 2.55 -3.23
N THR A 31 23.42 2.48 -2.06
CA THR A 31 22.94 3.17 -0.84
C THR A 31 22.89 4.67 -1.05
N GLU A 32 23.86 5.26 -1.76
CA GLU A 32 23.88 6.70 -2.03
C GLU A 32 22.66 7.11 -2.87
N TYR A 33 22.33 6.35 -3.91
CA TYR A 33 21.12 6.61 -4.70
C TYR A 33 19.85 6.46 -3.85
N PHE A 34 19.82 5.46 -2.97
CA PHE A 34 18.69 5.24 -2.07
C PHE A 34 18.45 6.45 -1.16
N ASP A 35 19.48 6.91 -0.45
CA ASP A 35 19.40 8.04 0.49
C ASP A 35 19.08 9.36 -0.23
N GLU A 36 19.58 9.54 -1.46
CA GLU A 36 19.24 10.68 -2.30
C GLU A 36 17.77 10.69 -2.72
N ARG A 37 17.13 9.52 -2.84
CA ARG A 37 15.74 9.39 -3.32
C ARG A 37 14.72 9.31 -2.20
N TYR A 38 15.04 8.66 -1.09
CA TYR A 38 14.08 8.38 -0.02
C TYR A 38 14.48 9.07 1.28
N ASP A 39 13.51 9.74 1.90
CA ASP A 39 13.66 10.25 3.27
C ASP A 39 12.78 9.39 4.20
N GLU A 40 13.34 8.87 5.30
CA GLU A 40 12.55 8.15 6.31
C GLU A 40 11.51 9.11 6.92
N ASP A 41 10.27 8.64 7.01
CA ASP A 41 9.13 9.42 7.49
C ASP A 41 8.37 8.62 8.56
N PHE A 42 7.49 9.29 9.30
CA PHE A 42 6.72 8.70 10.38
C PHE A 42 5.29 9.19 10.34
N ILE A 43 4.35 8.26 10.54
CA ILE A 43 2.94 8.63 10.68
C ILE A 43 2.77 9.35 12.02
N LYS A 44 2.45 10.64 11.99
CA LYS A 44 2.21 11.41 13.22
C LYS A 44 1.09 10.76 14.04
N PRO A 45 1.28 10.53 15.35
CA PRO A 45 0.29 9.83 16.18
C PRO A 45 -1.10 10.44 16.11
N GLU A 46 -1.20 11.78 16.09
CA GLU A 46 -2.48 12.50 16.07
C GLU A 46 -3.21 12.31 14.73
N MET A 47 -2.46 12.23 13.63
CA MET A 47 -3.04 11.95 12.31
C MET A 47 -3.55 10.50 12.26
N LEU A 48 -2.75 9.55 12.75
CA LEU A 48 -3.14 8.14 12.80
C LEU A 48 -4.40 7.96 13.66
N GLU A 49 -4.42 8.55 14.86
CA GLU A 49 -5.58 8.50 15.75
C GLU A 49 -6.85 9.05 15.06
N GLY A 50 -6.73 10.18 14.36
CA GLY A 50 -7.83 10.72 13.56
C GLY A 50 -8.31 9.76 12.48
N CYS A 51 -7.40 9.11 11.75
CA CYS A 51 -7.75 8.12 10.73
C CYS A 51 -8.48 6.92 11.32
N LEU A 52 -7.99 6.38 12.45
CA LEU A 52 -8.62 5.23 13.12
C LEU A 52 -10.00 5.59 13.66
N LYS A 53 -10.17 6.77 14.24
CA LYS A 53 -11.49 7.26 14.70
C LYS A 53 -12.48 7.44 13.55
N MET A 54 -12.02 7.84 12.37
CA MET A 54 -12.88 7.94 11.19
C MET A 54 -13.38 6.58 10.72
N ILE A 55 -12.48 5.58 10.70
CA ILE A 55 -12.81 4.18 10.35
C ILE A 55 -13.79 3.60 11.38
N GLU A 56 -13.53 3.80 12.67
CA GLU A 56 -14.41 3.36 13.75
C GLU A 56 -15.76 4.08 13.71
N GLY A 57 -15.76 5.39 13.49
CA GLY A 57 -16.98 6.20 13.34
C GLY A 57 -17.86 5.74 12.18
N PHE A 58 -17.26 5.33 11.06
CA PHE A 58 -17.99 4.73 9.95
C PHE A 58 -18.71 3.46 10.38
N ALA A 59 -18.00 2.54 11.05
CA ALA A 59 -18.58 1.28 11.52
C ALA A 59 -19.75 1.54 12.49
N VAL A 60 -19.58 2.46 13.44
CA VAL A 60 -20.64 2.85 14.40
C VAL A 60 -21.84 3.46 13.68
N ALA A 61 -21.63 4.39 12.75
CA ALA A 61 -22.70 5.05 12.00
C ALA A 61 -23.51 4.07 11.16
N ASN A 62 -22.87 3.02 10.66
CA ASN A 62 -23.51 1.97 9.86
C ASN A 62 -23.96 0.75 10.69
N LYS A 63 -23.76 0.79 12.03
CA LYS A 63 -24.05 -0.34 12.94
C LYS A 63 -23.39 -1.65 12.48
N LEU A 64 -22.14 -1.56 12.02
CA LEU A 64 -21.35 -2.69 11.58
C LEU A 64 -20.58 -3.28 12.75
N ASP A 65 -20.73 -4.58 12.96
CA ASP A 65 -19.81 -5.33 13.81
C ASP A 65 -18.50 -5.55 13.04
N ARG A 66 -17.38 -5.21 13.66
CA ARG A 66 -16.06 -5.35 13.04
C ARG A 66 -15.77 -6.83 12.81
N LYS A 67 -15.28 -7.17 11.61
CA LYS A 67 -14.83 -8.55 11.28
C LYS A 67 -13.72 -9.02 12.23
N VAL A 68 -12.88 -8.10 12.72
CA VAL A 68 -11.82 -8.35 13.70
C VAL A 68 -11.90 -7.32 14.84
N GLU A 69 -11.98 -7.79 16.09
CA GLU A 69 -12.13 -6.92 17.25
C GLU A 69 -10.92 -6.00 17.51
N SER A 70 -9.70 -6.47 17.23
CA SER A 70 -8.49 -5.69 17.40
C SER A 70 -7.36 -6.24 16.50
N PRO A 71 -6.57 -5.38 15.84
CA PRO A 71 -6.64 -3.91 15.89
C PRO A 71 -7.71 -3.34 14.93
N ILE A 72 -8.09 -2.06 15.11
CA ILE A 72 -9.09 -1.38 14.24
C ILE A 72 -8.67 -1.42 12.77
N ASN A 73 -7.38 -1.20 12.50
CA ASN A 73 -6.79 -1.19 11.17
C ASN A 73 -6.42 -2.58 10.62
N HIS A 74 -6.99 -3.66 11.16
CA HIS A 74 -6.84 -4.98 10.55
C HIS A 74 -7.33 -4.93 9.09
N PRO A 75 -6.65 -5.57 8.12
CA PRO A 75 -7.01 -5.53 6.69
C PRO A 75 -8.48 -5.86 6.42
N LEU A 76 -9.01 -6.91 7.05
CA LEU A 76 -10.43 -7.26 6.98
C LEU A 76 -11.38 -6.14 7.39
N ASN A 77 -11.04 -5.36 8.42
CA ASN A 77 -11.85 -4.23 8.85
C ASN A 77 -11.74 -3.07 7.85
N LEU A 78 -10.55 -2.83 7.28
CA LEU A 78 -10.34 -1.80 6.27
C LEU A 78 -11.08 -2.12 4.96
N ASP A 79 -11.12 -3.38 4.55
CA ASP A 79 -11.93 -3.82 3.42
C ASP A 79 -13.43 -3.71 3.74
N GLN A 80 -13.83 -4.07 4.96
CA GLN A 80 -15.22 -3.96 5.43
C GLN A 80 -15.76 -2.53 5.31
N VAL A 81 -14.98 -1.50 5.68
CA VAL A 81 -15.49 -0.12 5.57
C VAL A 81 -15.73 0.34 4.13
N VAL A 82 -15.03 -0.27 3.17
CA VAL A 82 -15.22 0.02 1.74
C VAL A 82 -16.38 -0.78 1.15
N GLU A 83 -16.50 -2.06 1.52
CA GLU A 83 -17.45 -3.01 0.95
C GLU A 83 -18.86 -2.90 1.54
N ASP A 84 -18.97 -2.60 2.84
CA ASP A 84 -20.22 -2.64 3.57
C ASP A 84 -20.80 -1.23 3.82
N GLY A 85 -22.07 -1.18 4.24
CA GLY A 85 -22.76 0.08 4.53
C GLY A 85 -23.01 0.92 3.28
N PHE A 86 -23.07 2.24 3.43
CA PHE A 86 -23.26 3.17 2.30
C PHE A 86 -21.95 3.62 1.63
N GLY A 87 -20.81 3.06 2.04
CA GLY A 87 -19.47 3.31 1.50
C GLY A 87 -18.67 4.39 2.23
N PHE A 88 -17.42 4.06 2.60
CA PHE A 88 -16.52 4.96 3.34
C PHE A 88 -16.24 6.29 2.62
N GLU A 89 -16.10 6.29 1.29
CA GLU A 89 -15.91 7.52 0.51
C GLU A 89 -17.09 8.48 0.69
N LEU A 90 -18.33 7.97 0.72
CA LEU A 90 -19.52 8.78 0.91
C LEU A 90 -19.60 9.33 2.35
N TYR A 91 -19.18 8.54 3.33
CA TYR A 91 -19.09 8.99 4.72
C TYR A 91 -18.10 10.14 4.90
N CYS A 92 -16.90 10.01 4.33
CA CYS A 92 -15.91 11.08 4.32
C CYS A 92 -16.46 12.35 3.64
N LYS A 93 -17.15 12.22 2.50
CA LYS A 93 -17.78 13.36 1.82
C LYS A 93 -18.82 14.07 2.66
N ALA A 94 -19.63 13.32 3.43
CA ALA A 94 -20.62 13.91 4.34
C ALA A 94 -19.96 14.78 5.44
N LEU A 95 -18.68 14.55 5.72
CA LEU A 95 -17.86 15.30 6.66
C LEU A 95 -16.97 16.36 5.97
N ASN A 96 -17.26 16.69 4.71
CA ASN A 96 -16.49 17.61 3.87
C ASN A 96 -15.05 17.17 3.60
N LEU A 97 -14.80 15.86 3.61
CA LEU A 97 -13.51 15.27 3.25
C LEU A 97 -13.56 14.72 1.82
N GLY A 98 -12.49 14.97 1.07
CA GLY A 98 -12.37 14.55 -0.32
C GLY A 98 -11.97 13.09 -0.47
N ASN A 99 -11.99 12.62 -1.72
CA ASN A 99 -11.59 11.25 -2.06
C ASN A 99 -10.12 10.97 -1.69
N THR A 100 -9.25 11.97 -1.83
CA THR A 100 -7.85 11.91 -1.43
C THR A 100 -7.72 11.69 0.07
N ASP A 101 -8.56 12.36 0.88
CA ASP A 101 -8.53 12.22 2.34
C ASP A 101 -8.97 10.81 2.75
N ALA A 102 -10.04 10.28 2.14
CA ALA A 102 -10.48 8.90 2.38
C ALA A 102 -9.38 7.88 2.04
N ALA A 103 -8.72 8.04 0.88
CA ALA A 103 -7.61 7.20 0.48
C ALA A 103 -6.43 7.31 1.45
N MET A 104 -6.11 8.52 1.91
CA MET A 104 -5.01 8.76 2.86
C MET A 104 -5.30 8.13 4.23
N MET A 105 -6.54 8.20 4.71
CA MET A 105 -6.95 7.57 5.97
C MET A 105 -6.76 6.05 5.93
N LEU A 106 -7.22 5.41 4.84
CA LEU A 106 -7.00 3.98 4.64
C LEU A 106 -5.52 3.65 4.49
N ALA A 107 -4.76 4.46 3.74
CA ALA A 107 -3.33 4.28 3.55
C ALA A 107 -2.55 4.36 4.85
N TYR A 108 -2.80 5.36 5.71
CA TYR A 108 -2.16 5.47 7.02
C TYR A 108 -2.57 4.36 7.97
N ALA A 109 -3.86 4.01 8.03
CA ALA A 109 -4.32 2.92 8.86
C ALA A 109 -3.65 1.59 8.45
N PHE A 110 -3.64 1.27 7.16
CA PHE A 110 -3.01 0.06 6.65
C PHE A 110 -1.48 0.09 6.83
N SER A 111 -0.86 1.24 6.65
CA SER A 111 0.59 1.39 6.86
C SER A 111 0.99 1.13 8.30
N ASP A 112 0.24 1.67 9.27
CA ASP A 112 0.46 1.40 10.69
C ASP A 112 0.37 -0.10 11.01
N PHE A 113 -0.59 -0.81 10.40
CA PHE A 113 -0.70 -2.27 10.54
C PHE A 113 0.57 -2.97 10.04
N LEU A 114 1.04 -2.62 8.84
CA LEU A 114 2.24 -3.23 8.26
C LEU A 114 3.53 -2.89 9.02
N ILE A 115 3.65 -1.65 9.49
CA ILE A 115 4.79 -1.20 10.30
C ILE A 115 4.85 -2.01 11.60
N LYS A 116 3.73 -2.10 12.33
CA LYS A 116 3.69 -2.78 13.63
C LYS A 116 3.82 -4.30 13.53
N LEU A 117 3.19 -4.91 12.53
CA LEU A 117 3.15 -6.37 12.42
C LEU A 117 4.37 -6.95 11.71
N TYR A 118 4.85 -6.28 10.65
CA TYR A 118 5.91 -6.80 9.79
C TYR A 118 7.21 -5.98 9.87
N GLY A 119 7.25 -4.85 10.57
CA GLY A 119 8.47 -4.05 10.70
C GLY A 119 8.82 -3.23 9.45
N PHE A 120 7.82 -2.92 8.61
CA PHE A 120 8.04 -1.95 7.53
C PHE A 120 8.44 -0.58 8.09
N LYS A 121 9.16 0.18 7.28
CA LYS A 121 9.46 1.59 7.51
C LYS A 121 8.81 2.45 6.45
N LEU A 122 8.36 3.63 6.84
CA LEU A 122 7.76 4.59 5.95
C LEU A 122 8.82 5.53 5.38
N PHE A 123 8.70 5.82 4.09
CA PHE A 123 9.57 6.73 3.37
C PHE A 123 8.75 7.67 2.49
N HIS A 124 9.24 8.90 2.37
CA HIS A 124 8.88 9.80 1.30
C HIS A 124 9.78 9.57 0.08
N ASP A 125 9.19 9.22 -1.08
CA ASP A 125 9.91 9.14 -2.35
C ASP A 125 9.95 10.53 -3.00
N LYS A 126 11.15 11.14 -3.06
CA LYS A 126 11.39 12.45 -3.69
C LYS A 126 11.27 12.42 -5.21
N LYS A 127 11.37 11.24 -5.83
CA LYS A 127 11.35 11.05 -7.29
C LYS A 127 10.44 9.87 -7.67
N PRO A 128 9.14 9.93 -7.35
CA PRO A 128 8.25 8.80 -7.58
C PRO A 128 7.98 8.62 -9.08
N GLU A 129 8.06 7.38 -9.56
CA GLU A 129 7.73 7.03 -10.95
C GLU A 129 6.28 7.34 -11.31
N TYR A 130 5.39 7.31 -10.32
CA TYR A 130 3.96 7.58 -10.45
C TYR A 130 3.50 8.53 -9.34
N PRO A 131 2.57 9.47 -9.61
CA PRO A 131 2.19 10.51 -8.65
C PRO A 131 1.69 10.00 -7.29
N LEU A 132 1.08 8.80 -7.27
CA LEU A 132 0.50 8.22 -6.04
C LEU A 132 1.53 7.45 -5.19
N ARG A 133 2.80 7.38 -5.61
CA ARG A 133 3.87 6.61 -4.94
C ARG A 133 4.80 7.47 -4.07
N GLY A 134 4.45 8.74 -3.85
CA GLY A 134 5.21 9.61 -2.95
C GLY A 134 5.28 9.10 -1.50
N MET A 135 4.31 8.28 -1.09
CA MET A 135 4.32 7.52 0.16
C MET A 135 4.70 6.06 -0.13
N THR A 136 5.83 5.61 0.39
CA THR A 136 6.34 4.25 0.14
C THR A 136 6.70 3.58 1.46
N LEU A 137 6.24 2.34 1.65
CA LEU A 137 6.70 1.47 2.73
C LEU A 137 7.80 0.57 2.21
N LYS A 138 8.87 0.40 2.99
CA LYS A 138 9.96 -0.51 2.67
C LYS A 138 10.21 -1.49 3.80
N TYR A 139 10.35 -2.76 3.46
CA TYR A 139 10.82 -3.82 4.35
C TYR A 139 12.20 -4.25 3.91
N ASP A 140 13.15 -4.23 4.83
CA ASP A 140 14.54 -4.60 4.60
C ASP A 140 14.83 -5.96 5.20
N ARG A 141 15.33 -6.87 4.37
CA ARG A 141 15.93 -8.12 4.80
C ARG A 141 17.35 -8.22 4.23
N GLU A 142 18.32 -7.88 5.08
CA GLU A 142 19.75 -8.03 4.78
C GLU A 142 20.18 -7.30 3.48
N GLY A 143 19.55 -6.18 3.14
CA GLY A 143 19.81 -5.40 1.93
C GLY A 143 18.86 -5.70 0.76
N VAL A 144 17.97 -6.69 0.88
CA VAL A 144 16.86 -6.89 -0.06
C VAL A 144 15.65 -6.09 0.40
N LEU A 145 15.25 -5.12 -0.41
CA LEU A 145 14.15 -4.20 -0.10
C LEU A 145 12.87 -4.61 -0.83
N LEU A 146 11.82 -4.91 -0.07
CA LEU A 146 10.46 -5.00 -0.59
C LEU A 146 9.78 -3.63 -0.45
N SER A 147 9.25 -3.09 -1.54
CA SER A 147 8.55 -1.80 -1.54
C SER A 147 7.04 -1.97 -1.75
N LEU A 148 6.24 -1.25 -0.97
CA LEU A 148 4.79 -1.15 -1.10
C LEU A 148 4.35 0.32 -1.20
N TYR A 149 3.30 0.57 -1.96
CA TYR A 149 2.78 1.92 -2.22
C TYR A 149 1.38 2.06 -1.60
N PRO A 150 1.28 2.31 -0.27
CA PRO A 150 0.02 2.23 0.46
C PRO A 150 -1.05 3.20 -0.06
N PHE A 151 -0.68 4.42 -0.47
CA PHE A 151 -1.64 5.38 -1.00
C PHE A 151 -2.22 4.94 -2.35
N GLU A 152 -1.36 4.54 -3.30
CA GLU A 152 -1.79 3.96 -4.57
C GLU A 152 -2.71 2.75 -4.35
N TYR A 153 -2.37 1.87 -3.40
CA TYR A 153 -3.15 0.68 -3.12
C TYR A 153 -4.51 1.00 -2.49
N ALA A 154 -4.55 1.92 -1.52
CA ALA A 154 -5.80 2.38 -0.91
C ALA A 154 -6.76 2.99 -1.95
N VAL A 155 -6.22 3.69 -2.95
CA VAL A 155 -7.03 4.18 -4.07
C VAL A 155 -7.62 3.02 -4.89
N LYS A 156 -6.88 1.94 -5.14
CA LYS A 156 -7.43 0.75 -5.83
C LYS A 156 -8.54 0.09 -5.02
N VAL A 157 -8.35 -0.03 -3.70
CA VAL A 157 -9.37 -0.58 -2.79
C VAL A 157 -10.64 0.27 -2.83
N LEU A 158 -10.55 1.59 -2.73
CA LEU A 158 -11.71 2.49 -2.84
C LEU A 158 -12.44 2.41 -4.19
N ASN A 159 -11.77 1.96 -5.25
CA ASN A 159 -12.39 1.74 -6.56
C ASN A 159 -12.89 0.30 -6.76
N TYR A 160 -12.87 -0.54 -5.72
CA TYR A 160 -13.27 -1.96 -5.75
C TYR A 160 -12.41 -2.81 -6.70
N GLU A 161 -11.15 -2.41 -6.92
CA GLU A 161 -10.20 -3.11 -7.79
C GLU A 161 -9.26 -4.05 -7.03
N ALA A 162 -9.24 -3.95 -5.70
CA ALA A 162 -8.36 -4.70 -4.82
C ALA A 162 -8.90 -4.75 -3.39
N ARG A 163 -8.33 -5.62 -2.56
CA ARG A 163 -8.60 -5.75 -1.12
C ARG A 163 -7.28 -5.74 -0.35
N PHE A 164 -7.24 -5.09 0.81
CA PHE A 164 -6.07 -5.09 1.68
C PHE A 164 -5.73 -6.51 2.18
N GLU A 165 -6.74 -7.31 2.47
CA GLU A 165 -6.58 -8.72 2.86
C GLU A 165 -5.77 -9.51 1.81
N ASP A 166 -6.11 -9.37 0.53
CA ASP A 166 -5.43 -10.07 -0.58
C ASP A 166 -3.96 -9.61 -0.72
N LEU A 167 -3.66 -8.34 -0.40
CA LEU A 167 -2.29 -7.86 -0.35
C LEU A 167 -1.52 -8.50 0.80
N VAL A 168 -2.11 -8.60 1.99
CA VAL A 168 -1.45 -9.17 3.16
C VAL A 168 -1.17 -10.66 2.97
N ILE A 169 -2.12 -11.43 2.41
CA ILE A 169 -1.90 -12.85 2.10
C ILE A 169 -0.72 -13.05 1.12
N ARG A 170 -0.65 -12.21 0.07
CA ARG A 170 0.48 -12.22 -0.87
C ARG A 170 1.79 -11.76 -0.23
N LEU A 171 1.72 -10.78 0.66
CA LEU A 171 2.87 -10.29 1.39
C LEU A 171 3.44 -11.40 2.29
N GLU A 172 2.61 -12.06 3.09
CA GLU A 172 3.03 -13.14 4.00
C GLU A 172 3.71 -14.30 3.28
N SER A 173 3.20 -14.68 2.09
CA SER A 173 3.84 -15.71 1.27
C SER A 173 5.20 -15.24 0.75
N ASN A 174 5.29 -14.01 0.24
CA ASN A 174 6.54 -13.44 -0.28
C ASN A 174 7.60 -13.22 0.80
N LEU A 175 7.22 -12.75 1.99
CA LEU A 175 8.17 -12.49 3.09
C LEU A 175 8.89 -13.76 3.55
N LYS A 176 8.17 -14.89 3.59
CA LYS A 176 8.74 -16.20 3.95
C LYS A 176 9.76 -16.69 2.93
N SER A 177 9.59 -16.33 1.66
CA SER A 177 10.45 -16.73 0.55
C SER A 177 11.42 -15.64 0.10
N LEU A 178 11.60 -14.55 0.87
CA LEU A 178 12.54 -13.50 0.49
C LEU A 178 13.98 -14.05 0.43
N PRO A 179 14.64 -13.98 -0.73
CA PRO A 179 16.03 -14.41 -0.90
C PRO A 179 16.99 -13.42 -0.23
N GLY A 180 18.20 -13.88 0.12
CA GLY A 180 19.27 -13.00 0.58
C GLY A 180 19.96 -12.29 -0.60
N VAL A 181 20.74 -11.23 -0.31
CA VAL A 181 21.44 -10.44 -1.35
C VAL A 181 22.32 -11.31 -2.24
N ASP A 182 23.01 -12.31 -1.70
CA ASP A 182 23.84 -13.23 -2.49
C ASP A 182 23.03 -14.03 -3.52
N ASP A 183 21.81 -14.42 -3.17
CA ASP A 183 20.91 -15.14 -4.08
C ASP A 183 20.38 -14.21 -5.17
N VAL A 184 20.06 -12.96 -4.81
CA VAL A 184 19.68 -11.91 -5.77
C VAL A 184 20.80 -11.65 -6.77
N LEU A 185 22.03 -11.45 -6.27
CA LEU A 185 23.21 -11.22 -7.12
C LEU A 185 23.48 -12.40 -8.05
N LYS A 186 23.37 -13.64 -7.56
CA LYS A 186 23.54 -14.83 -8.40
C LYS A 186 22.49 -14.91 -9.51
N GLN A 187 21.23 -14.62 -9.21
CA GLN A 187 20.15 -14.60 -10.20
C GLN A 187 20.34 -13.48 -11.23
N PHE A 188 20.72 -12.28 -10.77
CA PHE A 188 20.97 -11.13 -11.65
C PHE A 188 22.17 -11.35 -12.59
N LEU A 189 23.25 -11.94 -12.07
CA LEU A 189 24.45 -12.24 -12.85
C LEU A 189 24.30 -13.47 -13.75
N ASN A 190 23.38 -14.40 -13.45
CA ASN A 190 23.16 -15.63 -14.22
C ASN A 190 21.67 -15.89 -14.51
N PRO A 191 21.00 -15.06 -15.33
CA PRO A 191 19.56 -15.15 -15.56
C PRO A 191 19.09 -16.45 -16.24
N ASN A 192 19.99 -17.26 -16.81
CA ASN A 192 19.69 -18.46 -17.60
C ASN A 192 19.88 -19.80 -16.85
N LYS A 193 19.90 -19.83 -15.51
CA LYS A 193 19.99 -21.06 -14.72
C LYS A 193 18.96 -21.08 -13.57
N GLY A 194 17.68 -21.08 -13.94
CA GLY A 194 16.54 -21.33 -13.04
C GLY A 194 15.80 -22.59 -13.48
#